data_AF-A0A1A8LBV3-F1
#
_entry.id   AF-A0A1A8LBV3-F1
#
_cell.length_a   1.000
_cell.length_b   1.000
_cell.length_c   1.000
_cell.angle_alpha   90.00
_cell.angle_beta   90.00
_cell.angle_gamma   90.00
#
_symmetry.space_group_name_H-M   'P 1'
#
loop_
_entity.id
_entity.type
_entity.pdbx_description
1 polymer ?
#
loop_
_entity_poly.entity_id
_entity_poly.type
_entity_poly.pdbx_seq_one_letter_code
_entity_poly.pdbx_strand_id
1 'polypeptide(L)'
;ICADSKLRPSFLTDKAMEPAIKYINKKFPNIDFRGNNNNLTNIQRQKSDILGATSSYYDSFMDVIEFRDHVYELLNTIDACQCFFDISLNFEFTKNYLDLIITYTSVIITLSRIDDKK
;
A
#
# COMPACT_ATOMS: atom_id res chain seq x y z
N ILE A 1 -9.46 -8.84 -5.44
CA ILE A 1 -8.87 -9.81 -4.49
C ILE A 1 -9.19 -9.40 -3.05
N CYS A 2 -8.94 -8.17 -2.59
CA CYS A 2 -9.33 -7.74 -1.24
C CYS A 2 -10.81 -7.34 -1.05
N ALA A 3 -11.56 -7.08 -2.14
CA ALA A 3 -12.99 -6.78 -2.10
C ALA A 3 -13.90 -8.03 -2.08
N ASP A 4 -13.33 -9.22 -2.36
CA ASP A 4 -14.08 -10.46 -2.24
C ASP A 4 -14.07 -10.90 -0.77
N SER A 5 -15.26 -10.90 -0.16
CA SER A 5 -15.49 -11.36 1.21
C SER A 5 -14.91 -12.74 1.51
N LYS A 6 -14.72 -13.61 0.50
CA LYS A 6 -14.17 -14.97 0.64
C LYS A 6 -12.64 -15.01 0.70
N LEU A 7 -11.97 -13.99 0.18
CA LEU A 7 -10.50 -13.89 0.15
C LEU A 7 -9.97 -12.92 1.22
N ARG A 8 -10.87 -12.17 1.85
CA ARG A 8 -10.58 -11.26 2.97
C ARG A 8 -10.09 -12.08 4.18
N PRO A 9 -8.95 -11.74 4.79
CA PRO A 9 -8.48 -12.42 5.99
C PRO A 9 -9.55 -12.45 7.09
N SER A 10 -9.78 -13.63 7.67
CA SER A 10 -10.89 -13.88 8.59
C SER A 10 -10.89 -12.94 9.81
N PHE A 11 -9.72 -12.55 10.31
CA PHE A 11 -9.58 -11.63 11.43
C PHE A 11 -10.12 -10.22 11.12
N LEU A 12 -10.20 -9.79 9.86
CA LEU A 12 -10.84 -8.52 9.48
C LEU A 12 -12.38 -8.59 9.49
N THR A 13 -12.94 -9.78 9.66
CA THR A 13 -14.39 -10.02 9.74
C THR A 13 -14.84 -10.54 11.11
N ASP A 14 -13.89 -10.87 11.99
CA ASP A 14 -14.16 -11.37 13.33
C ASP A 14 -14.58 -10.21 14.27
N LYS A 15 -15.78 -10.32 14.85
CA LYS A 15 -16.31 -9.35 15.83
C LYS A 15 -15.39 -9.20 17.04
N ALA A 16 -14.65 -10.24 17.43
CA ALA A 16 -13.70 -10.16 18.53
C ALA A 16 -12.46 -9.28 18.22
N MET A 17 -12.15 -9.09 16.94
CA MET A 17 -11.00 -8.30 16.46
C MET A 17 -11.35 -6.84 16.22
N GLU A 18 -12.63 -6.50 16.15
CA GLU A 18 -13.08 -5.16 15.81
C GLU A 18 -12.60 -4.04 16.76
N PRO A 19 -12.51 -4.23 18.09
CA PRO A 19 -11.90 -3.24 18.99
C PRO A 19 -10.43 -2.98 18.64
N ALA A 20 -9.68 -4.02 18.29
CA ALA A 20 -8.28 -3.93 17.91
C ALA A 20 -8.12 -3.16 16.60
N ILE A 21 -8.91 -3.52 15.58
CA ILE A 21 -8.89 -2.89 14.25
C ILE A 21 -9.24 -1.40 14.36
N LYS A 22 -10.28 -1.04 15.11
CA LYS A 22 -10.66 0.36 15.35
C LYS A 22 -9.55 1.13 16.06
N TYR A 23 -8.91 0.51 17.05
CA TYR A 23 -7.80 1.12 17.77
C TYR A 23 -6.58 1.39 16.86
N ILE A 24 -6.17 0.39 16.07
CA ILE A 24 -5.05 0.49 15.12
C ILE A 24 -5.34 1.58 14.08
N ASN A 25 -6.51 1.53 13.44
CA ASN A 25 -6.91 2.51 12.42
C ASN A 25 -6.93 3.96 12.93
N LYS A 26 -7.37 4.16 14.19
CA LYS A 26 -7.38 5.49 14.82
C LYS A 26 -5.97 6.02 15.09
N LYS A 27 -5.00 5.13 15.34
CA LYS A 27 -3.63 5.49 15.69
C LYS A 27 -2.71 5.58 14.47
N PHE A 28 -3.02 4.85 13.41
CA PHE A 28 -2.23 4.83 12.17
C PHE A 28 -1.91 6.24 11.65
N PRO A 29 -0.65 6.53 11.27
CA PRO A 29 0.50 5.62 11.18
C PRO A 29 1.31 5.49 12.49
N ASN A 30 0.87 6.14 13.57
CA ASN A 30 1.60 6.13 14.84
C ASN A 30 1.40 4.79 15.57
N ILE A 31 2.50 4.17 15.99
CA ILE A 31 2.49 2.92 16.76
C ILE A 31 2.74 3.24 18.23
N ASP A 32 1.86 2.76 19.11
CA ASP A 32 2.03 2.89 20.55
C ASP A 32 2.72 1.64 21.11
N PHE A 33 4.00 1.78 21.45
CA PHE A 33 4.80 0.71 22.03
C PHE A 33 4.66 0.60 23.55
N ARG A 34 3.94 1.52 24.20
CA ARG A 34 3.88 1.62 25.66
C ARG A 34 2.54 1.12 26.19
N GLY A 35 2.56 -0.06 26.81
CA GLY A 35 1.51 -0.51 27.73
C GLY A 35 0.72 -1.72 27.27
N ASN A 36 0.19 -2.44 28.26
CA ASN A 36 -0.73 -3.55 28.06
C ASN A 36 -2.09 -2.97 27.64
N ASN A 37 -2.36 -2.95 26.33
CA ASN A 37 -3.59 -2.39 25.80
C ASN A 37 -4.65 -3.48 25.65
N ASN A 38 -5.71 -3.41 26.45
CA ASN A 38 -6.81 -4.38 26.42
C ASN A 38 -7.46 -4.52 25.04
N ASN A 39 -7.36 -3.51 24.16
CA ASN A 39 -7.88 -3.61 22.79
C ASN A 39 -7.04 -4.54 21.90
N LEU A 40 -5.78 -4.81 22.25
CA LEU A 40 -4.83 -5.61 21.45
C LEU A 40 -4.64 -7.04 21.97
N THR A 41 -5.31 -7.43 23.05
CA THR A 41 -5.18 -8.76 23.66
C THR A 41 -5.44 -9.90 22.65
N ASN A 42 -6.45 -9.76 21.79
CA ASN A 42 -6.77 -10.77 20.77
C ASN A 42 -5.69 -10.85 19.67
N ILE A 43 -5.11 -9.72 19.29
CA ILE A 43 -3.97 -9.66 18.34
C ILE A 43 -2.77 -10.41 18.91
N GLN A 44 -2.46 -10.21 20.20
CA GLN A 44 -1.35 -10.90 20.87
C GLN A 44 -1.56 -12.41 20.94
N ARG A 45 -2.79 -12.86 21.20
CA ARG A 45 -3.14 -14.29 21.26
C ARG A 45 -2.99 -14.99 19.90
N GLN A 46 -3.27 -14.30 18.79
CA GLN A 46 -3.28 -14.86 17.43
C GLN A 46 -2.15 -14.32 16.56
N LYS A 47 -1.06 -13.82 17.17
CA LYS A 47 0.01 -13.08 16.50
C LYS A 47 0.59 -13.83 15.28
N SER A 48 0.89 -15.12 15.44
CA SER A 48 1.52 -15.92 14.38
C SER A 48 0.61 -16.05 13.16
N ASP A 49 -0.67 -16.31 13.39
CA ASP A 49 -1.66 -16.51 12.31
C ASP A 49 -1.91 -15.20 11.56
N ILE A 50 -1.99 -14.09 12.29
CA ILE A 50 -2.14 -12.75 11.69
C ILE A 50 -0.92 -12.41 10.82
N LEU A 51 0.29 -12.64 11.32
CA LEU A 51 1.52 -12.40 10.54
C LEU A 51 1.53 -13.23 9.26
N GLY A 52 1.23 -14.54 9.36
CA GLY A 52 1.16 -15.41 8.20
C GLY A 52 0.11 -14.97 7.17
N ALA A 53 -1.07 -14.58 7.64
CA ALA A 53 -2.17 -14.16 6.77
C ALA A 53 -2.01 -12.75 6.17
N THR A 54 -1.15 -11.90 6.75
CA THR A 54 -0.92 -10.51 6.29
C THR A 54 0.38 -10.32 5.51
N SER A 55 1.36 -11.23 5.65
CA SER A 55 2.71 -11.05 5.08
C SER A 55 2.67 -10.70 3.60
N SER A 56 2.00 -11.50 2.76
CA SER A 56 1.99 -11.26 1.31
C SER A 56 1.34 -9.93 0.90
N TYR A 57 0.31 -9.50 1.63
CA TYR A 57 -0.31 -8.19 1.41
C TYR A 57 0.63 -7.06 1.82
N TYR A 58 1.31 -7.21 2.95
CA TYR A 58 2.29 -6.24 3.44
C TYR A 58 3.47 -6.11 2.47
N ASP A 59 4.01 -7.23 2.01
CA ASP A 59 5.10 -7.28 1.03
C ASP A 59 4.67 -6.57 -0.28
N SER A 60 3.44 -6.83 -0.75
CA SER A 60 2.89 -6.13 -1.92
C SER A 60 2.77 -4.62 -1.71
N PHE A 61 2.39 -4.15 -0.52
CA PHE A 61 2.34 -2.72 -0.22
C PHE A 61 3.75 -2.10 -0.17
N MET A 62 4.73 -2.85 0.31
CA MET A 62 6.13 -2.43 0.30
C MET A 62 6.66 -2.30 -1.13
N ASP A 63 6.38 -3.26 -2.00
CA ASP A 63 6.74 -3.19 -3.42
C ASP A 63 6.18 -1.93 -4.09
N VAL A 64 4.95 -1.52 -3.74
CA VAL A 64 4.36 -0.29 -4.30
C VAL A 64 5.01 0.98 -3.75
N ILE A 65 5.42 0.98 -2.48
CA ILE A 65 6.17 2.11 -1.90
C ILE A 65 7.53 2.24 -2.59
N GLU A 66 8.24 1.14 -2.78
CA GLU A 66 9.51 1.10 -3.48
C GLU A 66 9.37 1.54 -4.95
N PHE A 67 8.36 1.02 -5.66
CA PHE A 67 8.03 1.45 -7.01
C PHE A 67 7.78 2.97 -7.09
N ARG A 68 7.03 3.53 -6.14
CA ARG A 68 6.76 4.97 -6.06
C ARG A 68 8.07 5.76 -5.91
N ASP A 69 8.96 5.31 -5.03
CA ASP A 69 10.20 6.03 -4.74
C ASP A 69 11.12 6.02 -5.97
N HIS A 70 11.23 4.90 -6.69
CA HIS A 70 11.94 4.82 -7.97
C HIS A 70 11.32 5.69 -9.07
N VAL A 71 9.99 5.76 -9.15
CA VAL A 71 9.31 6.67 -10.08
C VAL A 71 9.67 8.12 -9.77
N TYR A 72 9.61 8.54 -8.51
CA TYR A 72 9.97 9.91 -8.13
C TYR A 72 11.43 10.25 -8.46
N GLU A 73 12.37 9.35 -8.18
CA GLU A 73 13.78 9.54 -8.52
C GLU A 73 13.98 9.74 -10.03
N LEU A 74 13.34 8.89 -10.85
CA LEU A 74 13.41 8.99 -12.30
C LEU A 74 12.79 10.30 -12.81
N LEU A 75 11.61 10.69 -12.30
CA LEU A 75 10.94 11.93 -12.69
C LEU A 75 11.77 13.17 -12.33
N ASN A 76 12.41 13.18 -11.16
CA ASN A 76 13.32 14.25 -10.77
C ASN A 76 14.54 14.32 -11.69
N THR A 77 15.06 13.18 -12.14
CA THR A 77 16.18 13.12 -13.09
C THR A 77 15.79 13.65 -14.47
N ILE A 78 14.59 13.28 -14.96
CA ILE A 78 14.03 13.77 -16.22
C ILE A 78 13.86 15.30 -16.19
N ASP A 79 13.31 15.81 -15.07
CA ASP A 79 13.13 17.26 -14.87
C ASP A 79 14.48 17.99 -14.83
N ALA A 80 15.46 17.48 -14.08
CA ALA A 80 16.80 18.06 -14.01
C ALA A 80 17.52 18.08 -15.37
N CYS A 81 17.31 17.05 -16.19
CA CYS A 81 17.87 16.96 -17.56
C CYS A 81 17.12 17.84 -18.57
N GLN A 82 16.00 18.45 -18.20
CA GLN A 82 15.14 19.23 -19.10
C GLN A 82 14.83 18.47 -20.39
N CYS A 83 14.48 17.19 -20.26
CA CYS A 83 14.27 16.31 -21.42
C CYS A 83 13.18 16.85 -22.34
N PHE A 84 13.45 16.83 -23.64
CA PHE A 84 12.49 17.22 -24.67
C PHE A 84 11.58 16.04 -25.04
N PHE A 85 10.27 16.27 -25.07
CA PHE A 85 9.27 15.25 -25.37
C PHE A 85 8.49 15.62 -26.65
N ASP A 86 8.64 14.79 -27.68
CA ASP A 86 7.86 14.89 -28.92
C ASP A 86 7.62 13.49 -29.49
N ILE A 87 6.36 13.06 -29.47
CA ILE A 87 5.96 11.72 -29.91
C ILE A 87 6.35 11.41 -31.37
N SER A 88 6.51 12.44 -32.21
CA SER A 88 6.89 12.27 -33.62
C SER A 88 8.40 12.15 -33.83
N LEU A 89 9.21 12.64 -32.88
CA LEU A 89 10.68 12.67 -32.99
C LEU A 89 11.34 11.63 -32.09
N ASN A 90 10.87 11.47 -30.86
CA ASN A 90 11.39 10.52 -29.87
C ASN A 90 10.26 9.66 -29.29
N PHE A 91 9.56 8.97 -30.21
CA PHE A 91 8.39 8.15 -29.93
C PHE A 91 8.55 7.24 -28.71
N GLU A 92 9.61 6.42 -28.64
CA GLU A 92 9.79 5.45 -27.55
C GLU A 92 9.97 6.15 -26.20
N PHE A 93 10.76 7.22 -26.15
CA PHE A 93 11.02 7.94 -24.92
C PHE A 93 9.75 8.63 -24.40
N THR A 94 9.05 9.36 -25.27
CA THR A 94 7.80 10.06 -24.91
C THR A 94 6.70 9.07 -24.55
N LYS A 95 6.54 7.96 -25.29
CA LYS A 95 5.55 6.94 -24.98
C LYS A 95 5.82 6.27 -23.63
N ASN A 96 7.04 5.81 -23.38
CA ASN A 96 7.37 5.12 -22.12
C ASN A 96 7.22 6.04 -20.91
N TYR A 97 7.54 7.33 -21.05
CA TYR A 97 7.28 8.32 -20.00
C TYR A 97 5.78 8.43 -19.69
N LEU A 98 4.94 8.60 -20.71
CA LEU A 98 3.49 8.70 -20.53
C LEU A 98 2.89 7.40 -19.96
N ASP A 99 3.34 6.24 -20.45
CA ASP A 99 2.91 4.94 -19.93
C ASP A 99 3.27 4.76 -18.45
N LEU A 100 4.45 5.23 -18.03
CA LEU A 100 4.88 5.21 -16.64
C LEU A 100 3.96 6.09 -15.78
N ILE A 101 3.66 7.32 -16.21
CA ILE A 101 2.78 8.24 -15.49
C ILE A 101 1.36 7.66 -15.35
N ILE A 102 0.82 7.08 -16.43
CA ILE A 102 -0.50 6.44 -16.43
C ILE A 102 -0.53 5.24 -15.48
N THR A 103 0.49 4.38 -15.56
CA THR A 103 0.63 3.20 -14.71
C THR A 103 0.73 3.61 -13.23
N TYR A 104 1.61 4.55 -12.92
CA TYR A 104 1.78 5.08 -11.56
C TYR A 104 0.47 5.65 -11.02
N THR A 105 -0.22 6.50 -11.79
CA THR A 105 -1.51 7.08 -11.40
C THR A 105 -2.56 5.99 -11.15
N SER A 106 -2.63 4.98 -12.01
CA SER A 106 -3.56 3.86 -11.88
C SER A 106 -3.31 3.03 -10.62
N VAL A 107 -2.04 2.80 -10.29
CA VAL A 107 -1.64 2.10 -9.05
C VAL A 107 -2.05 2.90 -7.81
N ILE A 108 -1.76 4.21 -7.77
CA ILE A 108 -2.14 5.07 -6.63
C ILE A 108 -3.66 5.14 -6.46
N ILE A 109 -4.43 5.28 -7.55
CA ILE A 109 -5.89 5.24 -7.51
C ILE A 109 -6.38 3.88 -6.99
N THR A 110 -5.80 2.78 -7.46
CA THR A 110 -6.17 1.44 -7.02
C THR A 110 -5.91 1.25 -5.53
N LEU A 111 -4.74 1.66 -5.02
CA LEU A 111 -4.43 1.65 -3.59
C LEU A 111 -5.38 2.53 -2.77
N SER A 112 -5.79 3.68 -3.30
CA SER A 112 -6.71 4.58 -2.60
C SER A 112 -8.05 3.91 -2.29
N ARG A 113 -8.49 2.98 -3.15
CA ARG A 113 -9.76 2.23 -3.05
C ARG A 113 -9.69 0.99 -2.15
N ILE A 114 -8.53 0.67 -1.59
CA ILE A 114 -8.40 -0.40 -0.60
C ILE A 114 -8.71 0.20 0.78
N ASP A 115 -9.87 -0.14 1.34
CA ASP A 115 -10.34 0.40 2.62
C ASP A 115 -9.48 -0.10 3.79
N ASP A 116 -9.16 -1.39 3.82
CA ASP A 116 -8.42 -2.04 4.91
C ASP A 116 -6.89 -2.02 4.72
N LYS A 117 -6.36 -0.99 4.04
CA LYS A 117 -4.90 -0.87 3.82
C LYS A 117 -4.11 -0.41 5.05
N LYS A 118 -4.80 0.06 6.09
CA LYS A 118 -4.24 0.58 7.35
C LYS A 118 -4.31 -0.49 8.43
#